data_AF-A0A3B8JIP1-F1
#
_entry.id   AF-A0A3B8JIP1-F1
#
_cell.length_a   1.000
_cell.length_b   1.000
_cell.length_c   1.000
_cell.angle_alpha   90.00
_cell.angle_beta   90.00
_cell.angle_gamma   90.00
#
_symmetry.space_group_name_H-M   'P 1'
#
loop_
_entity.id
_entity.type
_entity.pdbx_description
1 polymer ?
#
loop_
_entity_poly.entity_id
_entity_poly.type
_entity_poly.pdbx_seq_one_letter_code
_entity_poly.pdbx_strand_id
1 'polypeptide(L)' 'IKTVIIPEENVKDLAEIPDNVKSDLQIVPVKWIDRVLEVALESAPKPLPDDEPAVEAAAKPTDVPPVGEVRAH' A
#
# COMPACT_ATOMS: atom_id res chain seq x y z
N ILE A 1 -17.37 -6.49 1.76
CA ILE A 1 -17.06 -6.24 3.18
C ILE A 1 -16.13 -5.02 3.21
N LYS A 2 -16.52 -3.92 3.86
CA LYS A 2 -15.69 -2.71 3.97
C LYS A 2 -15.21 -2.58 5.42
N THR A 3 -13.99 -3.05 5.67
CA THR A 3 -13.32 -2.90 6.96
C THR A 3 -12.58 -1.57 6.95
N VAL A 4 -12.80 -0.75 7.99
CA VAL A 4 -12.22 0.58 8.15
C VAL A 4 -11.37 0.59 9.40
N ILE A 5 -10.12 1.03 9.27
CA ILE A 5 -9.18 1.15 10.38
C ILE A 5 -9.16 2.63 10.80
N ILE A 6 -9.35 2.91 12.08
CA ILE A 6 -9.39 4.29 12.59
C ILE A 6 -8.50 4.41 13.85
N PRO A 7 -7.79 5.53 14.06
CA PRO A 7 -7.06 5.75 15.30
C PRO A 7 -7.99 5.77 16.52
N GLU A 8 -7.53 5.28 17.69
CA GLU A 8 -8.34 5.26 18.92
C GLU A 8 -8.86 6.64 19.32
N GLU A 9 -8.12 7.71 19.03
CA GLU A 9 -8.55 9.09 19.28
C GLU A 9 -9.79 9.48 18.45
N ASN A 10 -9.90 8.97 17.21
CA ASN A 10 -11.00 9.25 16.28
C ASN A 10 -12.27 8.44 16.56
N VAL A 11 -12.24 7.51 17.54
CA VAL A 11 -13.45 6.75 17.93
C VAL A 11 -14.51 7.67 18.54
N LYS A 12 -14.09 8.78 19.15
CA LYS A 12 -15.01 9.78 19.69
C LYS A 12 -15.74 10.52 18.58
N ASP A 13 -15.07 10.86 17.48
CA ASP A 13 -15.67 11.50 16.31
C ASP A 13 -16.70 10.58 15.63
N LEU A 14 -16.52 9.25 15.72
CA LEU A 14 -17.51 8.30 15.22
C LEU A 14 -18.84 8.37 15.98
N ALA A 15 -18.87 8.86 17.22
CA ALA A 15 -20.13 9.03 17.95
C ALA A 15 -21.05 10.04 17.29
N GLU A 16 -20.50 11.05 16.59
CA GLU A 16 -21.26 12.09 15.89
C GLU A 16 -21.81 11.64 14.53
N ILE A 17 -21.27 10.56 13.97
CA ILE A 17 -21.76 9.98 12.71
C ILE A 17 -23.08 9.22 12.98
N PRO A 18 -24.09 9.27 12.09
CA PRO A 18 -25.32 8.52 12.27
C PRO A 18 -25.12 6.98 12.17
N ASP A 19 -25.96 6.24 12.89
CA ASP A 19 -25.82 4.77 13.05
C ASP A 19 -25.98 3.97 11.75
N ASN A 20 -26.65 4.54 10.74
CA ASN A 20 -26.76 3.94 9.42
C ASN A 20 -25.40 3.75 8.74
N VAL A 21 -24.45 4.66 8.96
CA VAL A 21 -23.10 4.54 8.39
C VAL A 21 -22.21 3.64 9.25
N LYS A 22 -22.36 3.71 10.58
CA LYS A 22 -21.60 2.87 11.53
C LYS A 22 -21.98 1.39 11.43
N SER A 23 -23.26 1.08 11.19
CA SER A 23 -23.73 -0.31 11.12
C SER A 23 -23.32 -1.02 9.83
N ASP A 24 -23.09 -0.27 8.75
CA ASP A 24 -22.64 -0.78 7.44
C ASP A 24 -21.12 -0.99 7.36
N LEU A 25 -20.36 -0.53 8.35
CA LEU A 25 -18.88 -0.56 8.34
C LEU A 25 -18.34 -1.32 9.55
N GLN A 26 -17.39 -2.22 9.31
CA GLN A 26 -16.61 -2.82 10.39
C GLN A 26 -15.47 -1.88 10.76
N ILE A 27 -15.57 -1.22 11.91
CA ILE A 27 -14.58 -0.26 12.39
C ILE A 27 -13.63 -0.94 13.38
N VAL A 28 -12.33 -0.91 13.07
CA VAL A 28 -11.28 -1.48 13.91
C VAL A 28 -10.41 -0.34 14.46
N PRO A 29 -10.52 -0.02 15.77
CA PRO A 29 -9.69 1.01 16.38
C PRO A 29 -8.25 0.52 16.60
N VAL A 30 -7.26 1.38 16.32
CA VAL A 30 -5.83 1.07 16.47
C VAL A 30 -5.07 2.20 17.18
N LYS A 31 -4.01 1.83 17.89
CA LYS A 31 -3.12 2.78 18.60
C LYS A 31 -1.78 3.02 17.90
N TRP A 32 -1.30 2.04 17.12
CA TRP A 32 0.05 2.03 16.54
C TRP A 32 0.01 1.46 15.12
N ILE A 33 1.01 1.84 14.30
CA ILE A 33 1.11 1.44 12.89
C ILE A 33 1.28 -0.08 12.70
N ASP A 34 1.98 -0.75 13.62
CA ASP A 34 2.20 -2.19 13.57
C ASP A 34 0.88 -2.97 13.50
N ARG A 35 -0.11 -2.52 14.27
CA ARG A 35 -1.47 -3.10 14.28
C ARG A 35 -2.18 -2.92 12.95
N VAL A 36 -1.93 -1.82 12.25
CA VAL A 36 -2.50 -1.57 10.92
C VAL A 36 -1.91 -2.56 9.92
N LEU A 37 -0.60 -2.77 9.96
CA LEU A 37 0.09 -3.68 9.06
C LEU A 37 -0.40 -5.13 9.26
N GLU A 38 -0.60 -5.57 10.49
CA GLU A 38 -1.16 -6.91 10.78
C GLU A 38 -2.57 -7.11 10.23
N VAL A 39 -3.41 -6.07 10.25
CA VAL A 39 -4.82 -6.14 9.85
C VAL A 39 -4.99 -5.92 8.34
N ALA A 40 -4.15 -5.08 7.74
CA ALA A 40 -4.26 -4.68 6.33
C ALA A 40 -3.50 -5.62 5.38
N LEU A 41 -2.44 -6.28 5.85
CA LEU A 41 -1.66 -7.18 5.01
C LEU A 41 -2.24 -8.60 5.03
N GLU A 42 -2.53 -9.15 3.85
CA GLU A 42 -2.95 -10.55 3.72
C GLU A 42 -1.83 -11.54 4.08
N SER A 43 -0.57 -11.12 3.97
CA SER A 43 0.61 -11.90 4.35
C SER A 43 1.76 -10.98 4.73
N ALA A 44 2.55 -11.39 5.72
CA ALA A 44 3.74 -10.65 6.12
C ALA A 44 4.76 -10.62 4.98
N PRO A 45 5.42 -9.47 4.72
CA PRO A 45 6.48 -9.41 3.73
C PRO A 45 7.61 -10.35 4.14
N LYS A 46 8.09 -11.16 3.18
CA LYS A 46 9.30 -11.98 3.39
C LYS A 46 10.53 -11.09 3.23
N PRO A 47 11.45 -11.06 4.20
CA PRO A 47 12.74 -10.43 4.03
C PRO A 47 13.43 -11.00 2.79
N LEU A 48 14.05 -10.14 1.98
CA LEU A 48 14.94 -10.59 0.92
C LEU A 48 16.14 -11.31 1.56
N PRO A 49 16.63 -12.40 0.97
CA PRO A 49 17.81 -13.10 1.49
C PRO A 49 19.02 -12.16 1.54
N ASP A 50 19.73 -12.20 2.66
CA ASP A 50 20.86 -11.33 3.04
C ASP A 50 22.17 -11.75 2.33
N ASP A 51 22.15 -11.83 1.00
CA ASP A 51 23.36 -11.98 0.19
C ASP A 51 23.64 -10.61 -0.44
N GLU A 52 24.40 -9.76 0.25
CA GLU A 52 24.83 -8.45 -0.27
C GLU A 52 25.89 -8.59 -1.39
N PRO A 53 26.04 -7.62 -2.32
CA PRO A 53 25.11 -6.58 -2.77
C PRO A 53 24.95 -6.56 -4.30
N ALA A 54 23.76 -6.22 -4.80
CA ALA A 54 23.62 -5.70 -6.17
C ALA A 54 22.67 -4.51 -6.18
N VAL A 55 23.30 -3.35 -6.20
CA VAL A 55 22.74 -2.03 -6.44
C VAL A 55 22.16 -2.02 -7.86
N GLU A 56 20.88 -2.32 -8.08
CA GLU A 56 20.30 -2.18 -9.43
C GLU A 56 18.75 -2.23 -9.48
N ALA A 57 18.06 -1.20 -8.97
CA ALA A 57 16.70 -0.85 -9.43
C ALA A 57 16.32 0.60 -9.10
N ALA A 58 17.27 1.53 -9.19
CA ALA A 58 16.94 2.95 -9.25
C ALA A 58 17.73 3.58 -10.40
N ALA A 59 16.98 4.01 -11.42
CA ALA A 59 17.41 4.68 -12.64
C ALA A 59 18.04 3.74 -13.69
N LYS A 60 17.49 3.64 -14.90
CA LYS A 60 17.51 4.73 -15.88
C LYS A 60 16.58 4.47 -17.10
N PRO A 61 16.34 5.51 -17.93
CA PRO A 61 15.03 5.89 -18.46
C PRO A 61 14.90 5.61 -19.97
N THR A 62 13.85 6.20 -20.56
CA THR A 62 13.68 6.52 -21.99
C THR A 62 13.37 5.36 -22.91
N ASP A 63 12.07 5.10 -23.07
CA ASP A 63 11.51 4.63 -24.34
C ASP A 63 11.72 5.72 -25.40
N VAL A 64 12.80 5.59 -26.17
CA VAL A 64 12.91 6.25 -27.47
C VAL A 64 13.38 5.16 -28.44
N PRO A 65 12.51 4.65 -29.33
CA PRO A 65 12.93 3.64 -30.30
C PRO A 65 13.86 4.28 -31.35
N PRO A 66 15.02 3.65 -31.66
CA PRO A 66 15.92 4.14 -32.68
C PRO A 66 15.37 3.92 -34.11
N VAL A 67 15.64 4.94 -34.91
CA VAL A 67 15.44 5.10 -36.35
C VAL A 67 15.59 3.81 -37.17
N GLY A 68 14.62 3.59 -38.08
CA GLY A 68 14.69 2.54 -39.09
C GLY A 68 15.82 2.82 -40.08
N GLU A 69 16.81 1.93 -40.11
CA GLU A 69 17.78 1.84 -41.18
C GLU A 69 17.28 0.82 -42.22
N VAL A 70 16.92 1.30 -43.41
CA VAL A 70 16.92 0.48 -44.62
C VAL A 70 17.74 1.21 -45.69
N ARG A 71 18.90 0.64 -45.98
CA ARG A 71 19.83 1.09 -47.01
C ARG A 71 19.63 0.25 -48.28
N ALA A 72 19.81 0.91 -49.43
CA ALA A 72 20.09 0.40 -50.78
C ALA A 72 18.91 -0.02 -51.68
N HIS A 73 18.62 0.79 -52.71
CA HIS A 73 19.17 0.59 -54.07
C HIS A 73 19.14 1.88 -54.89
#